data_AF-A0A0F9G5J4-F1
#
_entry.id   AF-A0A0F9G5J4-F1
#
_cell.length_a   1.000
_cell.length_b   1.000
_cell.length_c   1.000
_cell.angle_alpha   90.00
_cell.angle_beta   90.00
_cell.angle_gamma   90.00
#
_symmetry.space_group_name_H-M   'P 1'
#
loop_
_entity.id
_entity.type
_entity.pdbx_description
1 polymer ?
#
loop_
_entity_poly.entity_id
_entity_poly.type
_entity_poly.pdbx_seq_one_letter_code
_entity_poly.pdbx_strand_id
1 'polypeptide(L)'
;MTIPKVRIAPPLFGEPTLISANNGNATWSRPGISPYFQKGSGWTANLYGGLQTGWDDWAAVYIPVNELHLTDFNSALWSYYMTEGEAFGVNIVLWVHDPNDSDKRAEITQLASVAGLEKSAGWNAHELNLDTAQFFFQGENTDDSDLTADPPNYYSLNTFKSDALFIGWTIYRISFEYGWETGSNEFKDVWVADIKLNGLRVLLQPDSGGTGRIGKRYFTGSASISAGNAKLSPKTPFRLLSVSMHIDAEQTSTSSFVLSVLSGHHATYYDVDILTDDMDVPSGRVSLYAVFGEGYEFTGYDEIDLVYTNGGTKNYGLIYTYEVL
;
A
#
# COMPACT_ATOMS: atom_id res chain seq x y z
N MET A 1 51.90 -1.80 -8.39
CA MET A 1 50.72 -1.21 -9.05
C MET A 1 49.60 -1.18 -8.02
N THR A 2 49.35 -0.03 -7.39
CA THR A 2 48.31 0.14 -6.38
C THR A 2 47.00 0.41 -7.11
N ILE A 3 46.05 -0.53 -7.03
CA ILE A 3 44.70 -0.31 -7.54
C ILE A 3 44.07 0.79 -6.68
N PRO A 4 43.64 1.92 -7.25
CA PRO A 4 42.89 2.92 -6.50
C PRO A 4 41.61 2.25 -6.00
N LYS A 5 41.48 2.11 -4.69
CA LYS A 5 40.18 1.77 -4.07
C LYS A 5 39.33 3.04 -4.14
N VAL A 6 38.57 3.21 -5.22
CA VAL A 6 37.49 4.19 -5.25
C VAL A 6 36.45 3.71 -4.25
N ARG A 7 36.42 4.32 -3.06
CA ARG A 7 35.33 4.14 -2.12
C ARG A 7 34.19 5.01 -2.62
N ILE A 8 33.20 4.39 -3.26
CA ILE A 8 31.96 5.08 -3.59
C ILE A 8 31.27 5.37 -2.25
N ALA A 9 31.03 6.64 -1.95
CA ALA A 9 30.25 7.02 -0.79
C ALA A 9 28.84 6.40 -0.93
N PRO A 10 28.24 5.89 0.16
CA PRO A 10 26.88 5.39 0.09
C PRO A 10 25.94 6.48 -0.44
N PRO A 11 24.95 6.12 -1.27
CA PRO A 11 24.00 7.11 -1.78
C PRO A 11 23.23 7.76 -0.63
N LEU A 12 22.88 9.04 -0.78
CA LEU A 12 22.12 9.77 0.24
C LEU A 12 20.74 9.14 0.50
N PHE A 13 20.10 8.65 -0.57
CA PHE A 13 18.82 7.95 -0.54
C PHE A 13 19.02 6.51 -1.00
N GLY A 14 18.58 5.56 -0.16
CA GLY A 14 18.68 4.13 -0.41
C GLY A 14 17.61 3.58 -1.37
N GLU A 15 17.60 2.25 -1.51
CA GLU A 15 16.59 1.54 -2.30
C GLU A 15 15.21 1.68 -1.63
N PRO A 16 14.18 2.16 -2.35
CA PRO A 16 12.83 2.22 -1.82
C PRO A 16 12.27 0.82 -1.53
N THR A 17 11.56 0.68 -0.42
CA THR A 17 10.90 -0.54 0.03
C THR A 17 9.41 -0.27 0.16
N LEU A 18 8.56 -1.23 -0.19
CA LEU A 18 7.12 -1.11 0.02
C LEU A 18 6.70 -1.79 1.31
N ILE A 19 5.83 -1.12 2.05
CA ILE A 19 5.32 -1.60 3.34
C ILE A 19 3.84 -1.22 3.46
N SER A 20 3.09 -2.02 4.22
CA SER A 20 1.70 -1.74 4.56
C SER A 20 1.36 -2.38 5.90
N ALA A 21 0.23 -1.97 6.48
CA ALA A 21 -0.33 -2.59 7.67
C ALA A 21 -1.83 -2.81 7.53
N ASN A 22 -2.34 -3.78 8.29
CA ASN A 22 -3.76 -4.13 8.40
C ASN A 22 -4.44 -4.36 7.05
N ASN A 23 -5.48 -3.60 6.70
CA ASN A 23 -6.20 -3.72 5.43
C ASN A 23 -5.49 -3.01 4.26
N GLY A 24 -4.39 -2.31 4.54
CA GLY A 24 -3.54 -1.71 3.53
C GLY A 24 -2.68 -2.75 2.79
N ASN A 25 -2.34 -2.45 1.53
CA ASN A 25 -1.41 -3.28 0.76
C ASN A 25 -0.54 -2.43 -0.16
N ALA A 26 0.74 -2.80 -0.29
CA ALA A 26 1.70 -2.11 -1.14
C ALA A 26 2.41 -3.09 -2.09
N THR A 27 2.39 -2.80 -3.40
CA THR A 27 3.04 -3.65 -4.42
C THR A 27 3.72 -2.88 -5.53
N TRP A 28 4.78 -3.44 -6.10
CA TRP A 28 5.42 -2.88 -7.28
C TRP A 28 4.58 -3.17 -8.52
N SER A 29 4.48 -2.17 -9.38
CA SER A 29 3.73 -2.27 -10.62
C SER A 29 4.51 -1.66 -11.76
N ARG A 30 4.78 -2.40 -12.82
CA ARG A 30 5.14 -1.83 -14.13
C ARG A 30 3.93 -1.05 -14.65
N PRO A 31 4.15 0.11 -15.28
CA PRO A 31 3.08 0.81 -15.95
C PRO A 31 2.62 -0.03 -17.14
N GLY A 32 1.33 -0.37 -17.16
CA GLY A 32 0.67 -0.96 -18.32
C GLY A 32 0.34 0.08 -19.39
N ILE A 33 -0.73 -0.16 -20.16
CA ILE A 33 -1.29 0.80 -21.12
C ILE A 33 -1.89 2.03 -20.37
N SER A 34 -2.12 3.13 -21.08
CA SER A 34 -2.62 4.43 -20.58
C SER A 34 -3.65 4.29 -19.46
N PRO A 35 -3.64 5.14 -18.41
CA PRO A 35 -2.86 6.37 -18.27
C PRO A 35 -1.49 6.21 -17.58
N TYR A 36 -1.12 4.99 -17.18
CA TYR A 36 0.00 4.76 -16.27
C TYR A 36 1.39 4.94 -16.90
N PHE A 37 1.54 4.88 -18.23
CA PHE A 37 2.83 5.06 -18.91
C PHE A 37 3.31 6.52 -19.00
N GLN A 38 2.49 7.48 -18.57
CA GLN A 38 2.81 8.91 -18.73
C GLN A 38 3.92 9.39 -17.77
N LYS A 39 4.13 8.68 -16.66
CA LYS A 39 5.08 9.03 -15.60
C LYS A 39 5.80 7.79 -15.06
N GLY A 40 6.88 8.01 -14.31
CA GLY A 40 7.69 6.96 -13.68
C GLY A 40 8.86 6.43 -14.49
N SER A 41 9.70 5.62 -13.84
CA SER A 41 10.95 5.04 -14.36
C SER A 41 10.78 3.65 -15.01
N GLY A 42 9.55 3.26 -15.34
CA GLY A 42 9.21 1.89 -15.74
C GLY A 42 8.67 1.02 -14.61
N TRP A 43 8.59 1.56 -13.38
CA TRP A 43 7.86 1.01 -12.25
C TRP A 43 7.14 2.13 -11.49
N THR A 44 6.06 1.77 -10.82
CA THR A 44 5.29 2.57 -9.88
C THR A 44 5.04 1.76 -8.62
N ALA A 45 4.90 2.44 -7.47
CA ALA A 45 4.45 1.82 -6.24
C ALA A 45 2.93 1.92 -6.18
N ASN A 46 2.24 0.78 -6.27
CA ASN A 46 0.82 0.71 -5.98
C ASN A 46 0.63 0.65 -4.46
N LEU A 47 -0.05 1.66 -3.92
CA LEU A 47 -0.44 1.77 -2.51
C LEU A 47 -1.97 1.68 -2.45
N TYR A 48 -2.47 0.72 -1.68
CA TYR A 48 -3.89 0.57 -1.36
C TYR A 48 -4.06 0.88 0.13
N GLY A 49 -4.80 1.95 0.44
CA GLY A 49 -5.07 2.34 1.82
C GLY A 49 -6.05 1.38 2.51
N GLY A 50 -6.93 0.73 1.74
CA GLY A 50 -7.85 -0.26 2.28
C GLY A 50 -9.05 0.34 3.00
N LEU A 51 -9.94 -0.56 3.43
CA LEU A 51 -11.02 -0.21 4.35
C LEU A 51 -10.41 0.23 5.68
N GLN A 52 -10.70 1.46 6.08
CA GLN A 52 -10.16 2.03 7.30
C GLN A 52 -10.87 1.45 8.53
N THR A 53 -10.09 1.12 9.55
CA THR A 53 -10.49 0.45 10.79
C THR A 53 -9.61 0.94 11.95
N GLY A 54 -9.85 2.16 12.42
CA GLY A 54 -9.26 2.64 13.68
C GLY A 54 -7.81 3.10 13.60
N TRP A 55 -7.48 3.85 12.54
CA TRP A 55 -6.20 4.56 12.28
C TRP A 55 -5.09 3.76 11.63
N ASP A 56 -5.05 2.43 11.67
CA ASP A 56 -3.81 1.72 11.32
C ASP A 56 -3.78 1.10 9.90
N ASP A 57 -4.71 1.47 9.02
CA ASP A 57 -4.80 0.94 7.66
C ASP A 57 -4.08 1.84 6.65
N TRP A 58 -2.91 1.40 6.19
CA TRP A 58 -2.06 2.23 5.34
C TRP A 58 -1.10 1.42 4.46
N ALA A 59 -0.60 2.08 3.44
CA ALA A 59 0.47 1.60 2.57
C ALA A 59 1.48 2.73 2.30
N ALA A 60 2.76 2.40 2.18
CA ALA A 60 3.80 3.40 1.95
C ALA A 60 4.97 2.93 1.10
N VAL A 61 5.66 3.91 0.53
CA VAL A 61 7.02 3.78 0.00
C VAL A 61 8.00 4.28 1.05
N TYR A 62 8.84 3.40 1.60
CA TYR A 62 9.90 3.75 2.55
C TYR A 62 11.22 3.93 1.83
N ILE A 63 11.89 5.06 2.06
CA ILE A 63 13.18 5.40 1.46
C ILE A 63 14.18 5.59 2.61
N PRO A 64 15.14 4.67 2.79
CA PRO A 64 16.23 4.86 3.74
C PRO A 64 17.03 6.11 3.40
N VAL A 65 17.44 6.86 4.43
CA VAL A 65 18.26 8.06 4.27
C VAL A 65 19.56 7.86 5.05
N ASN A 66 20.68 8.17 4.41
CA ASN A 66 21.99 8.10 5.04
C ASN A 66 22.26 9.35 5.91
N GLU A 67 21.49 9.48 7.00
CA GLU A 67 21.66 10.48 8.07
C GLU A 67 21.73 11.93 7.57
N LEU A 68 20.70 12.39 6.86
CA LEU A 68 20.62 13.76 6.36
C LEU A 68 20.18 14.70 7.48
N HIS A 69 20.97 15.72 7.85
CA HIS A 69 20.51 16.73 8.81
C HIS A 69 19.18 17.36 8.35
N LEU A 70 18.23 17.55 9.28
CA LEU A 70 16.92 18.10 8.96
C LEU A 70 17.03 19.46 8.26
N THR A 71 17.98 20.29 8.69
CA THR A 71 18.27 21.60 8.08
C THR A 71 18.64 21.52 6.59
N ASP A 72 19.24 20.41 6.16
CA ASP A 72 19.72 20.20 4.79
C ASP A 72 18.65 19.65 3.85
N PHE A 73 17.46 19.29 4.37
CA PHE A 73 16.34 18.83 3.55
C PHE A 73 15.57 20.00 2.92
N ASN A 74 15.78 20.26 1.63
CA ASN A 74 15.38 21.51 0.99
C ASN A 74 14.24 21.38 -0.03
N SER A 75 13.90 20.18 -0.47
CA SER A 75 12.79 19.99 -1.41
C SER A 75 12.31 18.54 -1.48
N ALA A 76 11.01 18.39 -1.72
CA ALA A 76 10.41 17.13 -2.15
C ALA A 76 9.40 17.40 -3.25
N LEU A 77 9.47 16.61 -4.32
CA LEU A 77 8.48 16.58 -5.39
C LEU A 77 8.06 15.13 -5.57
N TRP A 78 6.76 14.86 -5.69
CA TRP A 78 6.27 13.54 -6.02
C TRP A 78 5.02 13.61 -6.89
N SER A 79 4.76 12.53 -7.61
CA SER A 79 3.55 12.41 -8.43
C SER A 79 2.97 11.02 -8.34
N TYR A 80 1.64 10.97 -8.46
CA TYR A 80 0.88 9.75 -8.26
C TYR A 80 -0.43 9.78 -9.04
N TYR A 81 -0.89 8.60 -9.46
CA TYR A 81 -2.20 8.43 -10.09
C TYR A 81 -3.19 7.89 -9.07
N MET A 82 -4.34 8.54 -8.89
CA MET A 82 -5.43 8.03 -8.05
C MET A 82 -6.56 7.49 -8.94
N THR A 83 -7.10 6.31 -8.64
CA THR A 83 -8.27 5.78 -9.36
C THR A 83 -9.49 6.67 -9.21
N GLU A 84 -9.70 7.19 -8.00
CA GLU A 84 -10.84 8.02 -7.62
C GLU A 84 -10.35 9.23 -6.82
N GLY A 85 -11.20 10.25 -6.71
CA GLY A 85 -10.90 11.38 -5.84
C GLY A 85 -11.22 11.01 -4.40
N GLU A 86 -10.29 11.28 -3.49
CA GLU A 86 -10.36 10.78 -2.10
C GLU A 86 -10.19 11.94 -1.10
N ALA A 87 -10.49 11.71 0.17
CA ALA A 87 -10.30 12.72 1.21
C ALA A 87 -8.81 13.03 1.47
N PHE A 88 -7.93 12.06 1.23
CA PHE A 88 -6.50 12.10 1.56
C PHE A 88 -5.65 11.87 0.30
N GLY A 89 -4.54 12.59 0.20
CA GLY A 89 -3.53 12.38 -0.85
C GLY A 89 -2.37 11.54 -0.33
N VAL A 90 -1.36 11.31 -1.18
CA VAL A 90 -0.11 10.66 -0.74
C VAL A 90 0.74 11.69 0.00
N ASN A 91 0.87 11.56 1.32
CA ASN A 91 1.61 12.51 2.16
C ASN A 91 3.07 12.06 2.36
N ILE A 92 3.93 13.00 2.77
CA ILE A 92 5.31 12.72 3.16
C ILE A 92 5.47 12.69 4.69
N VAL A 93 6.28 11.76 5.18
CA VAL A 93 6.73 11.69 6.58
C VAL A 93 8.25 11.68 6.64
N LEU A 94 8.83 12.52 7.48
CA LEU A 94 10.26 12.55 7.76
C LEU A 94 10.52 11.89 9.12
N TRP A 95 11.26 10.79 9.12
CA TRP A 95 11.63 10.09 10.34
C TRP A 95 13.00 10.57 10.79
N VAL A 96 13.00 11.20 11.96
CA VAL A 96 14.15 11.90 12.51
C VAL A 96 14.59 11.32 13.84
N HIS A 97 15.87 11.45 14.16
CA HIS A 97 16.44 11.05 15.45
C HIS A 97 17.62 11.92 15.85
N ASP A 98 17.98 11.88 17.13
CA ASP A 98 19.25 12.45 17.59
C ASP A 98 20.41 11.53 17.17
N PRO A 99 21.36 11.99 16.34
CA PRO A 99 22.46 11.15 15.89
C PRO A 99 23.41 10.68 17.02
N ASN A 100 23.30 11.27 18.22
CA ASN A 100 24.10 10.92 19.38
C ASN A 100 23.31 10.20 20.49
N ASP A 101 21.99 10.07 20.36
CA ASP A 101 21.12 9.45 21.37
C ASP A 101 20.02 8.59 20.72
N SER A 102 20.17 7.27 20.83
CA SER A 102 19.25 6.31 20.20
C SER A 102 17.84 6.30 20.79
N ASP A 103 17.66 6.89 21.97
CA ASP A 103 16.38 6.92 22.69
C ASP A 103 15.53 8.15 22.30
N LYS A 104 16.03 9.01 21.41
CA LYS A 104 15.36 10.22 20.93
C LYS A 104 14.99 10.12 19.46
N ARG A 105 13.68 10.03 19.17
CA ARG A 105 13.15 9.86 17.80
C ARG A 105 11.82 10.57 17.62
N ALA A 106 11.52 10.96 16.39
CA ALA A 106 10.21 11.46 16.02
C ALA A 106 9.89 11.17 14.56
N GLU A 107 8.61 11.19 14.26
CA GLU A 107 8.08 11.37 12.92
C GLU A 107 7.57 12.81 12.76
N ILE A 108 7.91 13.44 11.63
CA ILE A 108 7.37 14.73 11.22
C ILE A 108 6.47 14.47 10.02
N THR A 109 5.16 14.50 10.24
CA THR A 109 4.14 13.96 9.34
C THR A 109 3.37 15.09 8.67
N GLN A 110 3.38 15.12 7.33
CA GLN A 110 2.50 16.02 6.57
C GLN A 110 1.07 15.52 6.71
N LEU A 111 0.14 16.41 7.06
CA LEU A 111 -1.29 16.10 7.09
C LEU A 111 -1.78 15.72 5.67
N ALA A 112 -2.24 14.48 5.50
CA ALA A 112 -2.68 13.95 4.20
C ALA A 112 -3.94 14.63 3.63
N SER A 113 -4.72 15.33 4.48
CA SER A 113 -5.88 16.10 4.08
C SER A 113 -5.58 17.59 3.83
N VAL A 114 -4.33 18.05 3.96
CA VAL A 114 -3.97 19.47 3.82
C VAL A 114 -4.42 20.10 2.49
N ALA A 115 -4.82 21.36 2.53
CA ALA A 115 -5.06 22.16 1.34
C ALA A 115 -3.75 22.32 0.53
N GLY A 116 -3.77 21.92 -0.74
CA GLY A 116 -2.60 21.94 -1.62
C GLY A 116 -1.97 20.57 -1.86
N LEU A 117 -2.30 19.56 -1.06
CA LEU A 117 -2.08 18.17 -1.46
C LEU A 117 -3.21 17.75 -2.39
N GLU A 118 -2.87 17.47 -3.64
CA GLU A 118 -3.83 17.10 -4.69
C GLU A 118 -4.49 15.74 -4.39
N LYS A 119 -5.78 15.62 -4.68
CA LYS A 119 -6.61 14.48 -4.22
C LYS A 119 -7.66 14.06 -5.25
N SER A 120 -7.52 14.52 -6.49
CA SER A 120 -8.50 14.22 -7.54
C SER A 120 -8.19 12.90 -8.22
N ALA A 121 -9.21 12.27 -8.81
CA ALA A 121 -9.01 11.15 -9.72
C ALA A 121 -8.07 11.55 -10.88
N GLY A 122 -7.17 10.64 -11.27
CA GLY A 122 -6.19 10.88 -12.31
C GLY A 122 -4.79 11.18 -11.78
N TRP A 123 -3.96 11.78 -12.64
CA TRP A 123 -2.58 12.15 -12.29
C TRP A 123 -2.55 13.41 -11.45
N ASN A 124 -1.92 13.28 -10.29
CA ASN A 124 -1.63 14.34 -9.36
C ASN A 124 -0.10 14.55 -9.25
N ALA A 125 0.32 15.71 -8.80
CA ALA A 125 1.68 16.05 -8.44
C ALA A 125 1.68 17.00 -7.24
N HIS A 126 2.69 16.88 -6.39
CA HIS A 126 2.87 17.79 -5.27
C HIS A 126 4.31 18.31 -5.23
N GLU A 127 4.41 19.60 -4.99
CA GLU A 127 5.67 20.29 -4.74
C GLU A 127 5.64 20.80 -3.30
N LEU A 128 6.51 20.25 -2.45
CA LEU A 128 6.48 20.56 -1.04
C LEU A 128 6.87 22.02 -0.79
N ASN A 129 5.95 22.79 -0.23
CA ASN A 129 6.24 24.11 0.31
C ASN A 129 6.69 23.99 1.78
N LEU A 130 7.93 24.41 2.06
CA LEU A 130 8.54 24.34 3.39
C LEU A 130 7.96 25.36 4.38
N ASP A 131 7.30 26.41 3.88
CA ASP A 131 6.72 27.51 4.67
C ASP A 131 5.24 27.29 5.01
N THR A 132 4.58 26.31 4.38
CA THR A 132 3.18 25.99 4.69
C THR A 132 3.09 25.22 6.00
N ALA A 133 2.26 25.70 6.93
CA ALA A 133 1.95 24.97 8.16
C ALA A 133 1.06 23.77 7.85
N GLN A 134 1.66 22.58 7.83
CA GLN A 134 1.01 21.34 7.41
C GLN A 134 1.59 20.08 8.06
N PHE A 135 2.61 20.24 8.90
CA PHE A 135 3.28 19.14 9.57
C PHE A 135 2.95 19.13 11.05
N PHE A 136 2.69 17.96 11.61
CA PHE A 136 2.71 17.72 13.04
C PHE A 136 3.84 16.74 13.34
N PHE A 137 4.12 16.48 14.62
CA PHE A 137 5.05 15.43 15.00
C PHE A 137 4.53 14.57 16.14
N GLN A 138 5.03 13.34 16.17
CA GLN A 138 4.94 12.41 17.29
C GLN A 138 6.34 11.87 17.56
N GLY A 139 6.71 11.72 18.83
CA GLY A 139 8.07 11.30 19.16
C GLY A 139 8.28 10.86 20.60
N GLU A 140 9.46 10.30 20.82
CA GLU A 140 9.96 9.81 22.09
C GLU A 140 11.02 10.79 22.60
N ASN A 141 10.90 11.21 23.88
CA ASN A 141 11.87 12.07 24.57
C ASN A 141 12.13 13.42 23.85
N THR A 142 11.06 14.10 23.45
CA THR A 142 11.10 15.39 22.73
C THR A 142 10.93 16.63 23.63
N ASP A 143 11.18 16.50 24.95
CA ASP A 143 10.91 17.55 25.95
C ASP A 143 11.71 18.84 25.75
N ASP A 144 12.79 18.81 24.95
CA ASP A 144 13.62 19.98 24.62
C ASP A 144 13.08 20.80 23.44
N SER A 145 11.95 20.38 22.82
CA SER A 145 11.29 21.13 21.75
C SER A 145 10.26 22.11 22.32
N ASP A 146 10.16 23.30 21.72
CA ASP A 146 9.11 24.28 22.05
C ASP A 146 7.80 24.00 21.28
N LEU A 147 7.78 22.97 20.43
CA LEU A 147 6.62 22.58 19.63
C LEU A 147 5.72 21.62 20.42
N THR A 148 4.41 21.79 20.27
CA THR A 148 3.43 20.86 20.85
C THR A 148 3.22 19.69 19.88
N ALA A 149 3.42 18.47 20.37
CA ALA A 149 3.15 17.25 19.60
C ALA A 149 1.66 17.13 19.22
N ASP A 150 1.39 16.27 18.24
CA ASP A 150 0.07 15.86 17.76
C ASP A 150 -0.81 16.95 17.09
N PRO A 151 -1.71 16.55 16.18
CA PRO A 151 -2.81 17.39 15.74
C PRO A 151 -3.66 17.90 16.93
N PRO A 152 -4.21 19.12 16.88
CA PRO A 152 -4.28 20.02 15.71
C PRO A 152 -3.10 21.02 15.63
N ASN A 153 -1.95 20.73 16.26
CA ASN A 153 -0.79 21.61 16.22
C ASN A 153 -0.01 21.38 14.92
N TYR A 154 -0.12 22.32 13.97
CA TYR A 154 0.54 22.24 12.68
C TYR A 154 1.59 23.33 12.51
N TYR A 155 2.74 22.93 11.99
CA TYR A 155 3.92 23.76 11.79
C TYR A 155 4.43 23.65 10.36
N SER A 156 5.21 24.64 9.96
CA SER A 156 5.95 24.58 8.70
C SER A 156 7.20 23.73 8.88
N LEU A 157 7.75 23.16 7.80
CA LEU A 157 9.00 22.42 7.93
C LEU A 157 10.16 23.35 8.36
N ASN A 158 10.12 24.61 7.94
CA ASN A 158 11.09 25.62 8.39
C ASN A 158 11.00 25.89 9.90
N THR A 159 9.83 25.73 10.52
CA THR A 159 9.69 25.80 11.99
C THR A 159 10.51 24.70 12.65
N PHE A 160 10.36 23.44 12.21
CA PHE A 160 11.17 22.32 12.73
C PHE A 160 12.67 22.54 12.52
N LYS A 161 13.08 23.08 11.35
CA LYS A 161 14.50 23.40 11.08
C LYS A 161 15.09 24.49 11.98
N SER A 162 14.25 25.27 12.65
CA SER A 162 14.66 26.33 13.58
C SER A 162 14.41 25.98 15.05
N ASP A 163 13.74 24.86 15.31
CA ASP A 163 13.43 24.39 16.66
C ASP A 163 14.70 23.90 17.37
N ALA A 164 14.81 24.20 18.67
CA ALA A 164 16.02 23.95 19.46
C ALA A 164 16.41 22.46 19.52
N LEU A 165 15.43 21.56 19.49
CA LEU A 165 15.65 20.12 19.46
C LEU A 165 15.95 19.66 18.02
N PHE A 166 15.01 19.89 17.10
CA PHE A 166 15.04 19.27 15.77
C PHE A 166 16.14 19.80 14.85
N ILE A 167 16.69 21.00 15.09
CA ILE A 167 17.81 21.54 14.31
C ILE A 167 19.06 20.65 14.35
N GLY A 168 19.26 19.91 15.45
CA GLY A 168 20.38 18.98 15.62
C GLY A 168 20.12 17.58 15.10
N TRP A 169 18.89 17.26 14.73
CA TRP A 169 18.47 15.89 14.38
C TRP A 169 18.68 15.57 12.90
N THR A 170 18.81 14.28 12.62
CA THR A 170 19.02 13.74 11.27
C THR A 170 17.83 12.90 10.83
N ILE A 171 17.54 12.95 9.53
CA ILE A 171 16.57 12.12 8.85
C ILE A 171 17.25 10.79 8.50
N TYR A 172 16.70 9.69 9.01
CA TYR A 172 17.16 8.33 8.72
C TYR A 172 16.21 7.57 7.78
N ARG A 173 14.97 8.06 7.62
CA ARG A 173 13.97 7.50 6.70
C ARG A 173 13.02 8.59 6.24
N ILE A 174 12.60 8.51 4.98
CA ILE A 174 11.47 9.28 4.44
C ILE A 174 10.43 8.28 3.95
N SER A 175 9.16 8.51 4.27
CA SER A 175 8.07 7.71 3.72
C SER A 175 7.07 8.55 2.95
N PHE A 176 6.49 7.96 1.91
CA PHE A 176 5.34 8.47 1.18
C PHE A 176 4.17 7.55 1.44
N GLU A 177 3.19 8.04 2.18
CA GLU A 177 2.17 7.21 2.81
C GLU A 177 0.79 7.53 2.27
N TYR A 178 -0.11 6.56 2.38
CA TYR A 178 -1.47 6.66 1.91
C TYR A 178 -2.40 5.78 2.76
N GLY A 179 -3.52 6.33 3.21
CA GLY A 179 -4.39 5.74 4.23
C GLY A 179 -4.37 6.59 5.51
N TRP A 180 -4.34 5.94 6.68
CA TRP A 180 -4.29 6.57 8.02
C TRP A 180 -5.51 7.45 8.37
N GLU A 181 -6.69 7.16 7.83
CA GLU A 181 -7.91 7.86 8.19
C GLU A 181 -8.66 7.15 9.32
N THR A 182 -9.28 7.90 10.23
CA THR A 182 -10.40 7.39 10.99
C THR A 182 -11.68 7.30 10.18
N GLY A 183 -12.29 6.13 10.21
CA GLY A 183 -13.66 5.96 9.78
C GLY A 183 -13.85 4.58 9.20
N SER A 184 -14.89 4.43 8.40
CA SER A 184 -15.20 3.23 7.62
C SER A 184 -15.11 3.51 6.11
N ASN A 185 -14.36 4.53 5.72
CA ASN A 185 -14.10 4.83 4.31
C ASN A 185 -13.14 3.79 3.75
N GLU A 186 -13.22 3.54 2.44
CA GLU A 186 -12.32 2.64 1.75
C GLU A 186 -11.48 3.46 0.77
N PHE A 187 -10.17 3.52 1.00
CA PHE A 187 -9.24 4.17 0.09
C PHE A 187 -8.89 3.25 -1.07
N LYS A 188 -9.07 3.75 -2.30
CA LYS A 188 -8.75 3.01 -3.52
C LYS A 188 -7.27 3.02 -3.85
N ASP A 189 -6.88 2.32 -4.91
CA ASP A 189 -5.48 2.22 -5.31
C ASP A 189 -4.90 3.57 -5.75
N VAL A 190 -3.67 3.84 -5.34
CA VAL A 190 -2.84 4.94 -5.82
C VAL A 190 -1.51 4.41 -6.35
N TRP A 191 -1.03 4.96 -7.47
CA TRP A 191 0.26 4.58 -8.08
C TRP A 191 1.24 5.73 -8.00
N VAL A 192 2.18 5.67 -7.04
CA VAL A 192 3.28 6.63 -6.93
C VAL A 192 4.30 6.35 -8.03
N ALA A 193 4.60 7.36 -8.85
CA ALA A 193 5.37 7.18 -10.08
C ALA A 193 6.74 7.87 -10.05
N ASP A 194 6.82 9.08 -9.50
CA ASP A 194 8.07 9.81 -9.41
C ASP A 194 8.22 10.40 -8.02
N ILE A 195 9.45 10.32 -7.48
CA ILE A 195 9.87 10.94 -6.23
C ILE A 195 11.21 11.62 -6.49
N LYS A 196 11.33 12.89 -6.08
CA LYS A 196 12.55 13.67 -6.14
C LYS A 196 12.77 14.37 -4.81
N LEU A 197 13.87 14.04 -4.14
CA LEU A 197 14.24 14.56 -2.82
C LEU A 197 15.54 15.34 -2.95
N ASN A 198 15.60 16.56 -2.44
CA ASN A 198 16.78 17.43 -2.55
C ASN A 198 17.34 17.54 -3.98
N GLY A 199 16.47 17.58 -4.99
CA GLY A 199 16.88 17.62 -6.38
C GLY A 199 17.31 16.28 -7.00
N LEU A 200 17.43 15.21 -6.20
CA LEU A 200 17.84 13.87 -6.64
C LEU A 200 16.62 12.99 -6.90
N ARG A 201 16.59 12.33 -8.06
CA ARG A 201 15.54 11.36 -8.39
C ARG A 201 15.75 10.08 -7.56
N VAL A 202 14.70 9.64 -6.89
CA VAL A 202 14.65 8.32 -6.26
C VAL A 202 14.13 7.31 -7.29
N LEU A 203 14.88 6.24 -7.53
CA LEU A 203 14.50 5.23 -8.50
C LEU A 203 13.49 4.27 -7.87
N LEU A 204 12.25 4.32 -8.34
CA LEU A 204 11.21 3.36 -7.96
C LEU A 204 11.38 2.09 -8.77
N GLN A 205 11.58 0.96 -8.08
CA GLN A 205 11.68 -0.39 -8.62
C GLN A 205 11.69 -1.39 -7.46
N PRO A 206 11.40 -2.69 -7.71
CA PRO A 206 11.62 -3.74 -6.72
C PRO A 206 13.01 -3.67 -6.10
N ASP A 207 13.07 -3.64 -4.77
CA ASP A 207 14.32 -3.62 -4.03
C ASP A 207 15.05 -4.97 -4.15
N SER A 208 16.34 -4.95 -3.82
CA SER A 208 17.17 -6.15 -3.81
C SER A 208 16.69 -7.24 -2.83
N GLY A 209 15.93 -6.87 -1.80
CA GLY A 209 15.28 -7.78 -0.86
C GLY A 209 13.97 -8.40 -1.36
N GLY A 210 13.39 -7.90 -2.45
CA GLY A 210 12.14 -8.41 -3.04
C GLY A 210 10.87 -8.04 -2.28
N THR A 211 10.90 -7.01 -1.44
CA THR A 211 9.71 -6.43 -0.80
C THR A 211 8.75 -5.84 -1.83
N GLY A 212 7.45 -5.82 -1.51
CA GLY A 212 6.42 -5.35 -2.44
C GLY A 212 6.23 -6.23 -3.68
N ARG A 213 6.84 -7.42 -3.73
CA ARG A 213 6.54 -8.43 -4.76
C ARG A 213 5.23 -9.13 -4.47
N ILE A 214 4.85 -9.29 -3.20
CA ILE A 214 3.64 -9.98 -2.81
C ILE A 214 2.53 -8.96 -2.55
N GLY A 215 1.43 -9.05 -3.29
CA GLY A 215 0.22 -8.28 -3.07
C GLY A 215 -0.90 -9.11 -2.45
N LYS A 216 -1.73 -8.43 -1.65
CA LYS A 216 -2.98 -8.93 -1.11
C LYS A 216 -4.14 -8.00 -1.47
N ARG A 217 -5.27 -8.55 -1.91
CA ARG A 217 -6.50 -7.79 -2.20
C ARG A 217 -7.69 -8.45 -1.53
N TYR A 218 -8.48 -7.65 -0.84
CA TYR A 218 -9.67 -8.09 -0.13
C TYR A 218 -10.92 -7.52 -0.79
N PHE A 219 -11.94 -8.36 -0.91
CA PHE A 219 -13.25 -8.00 -1.43
C PHE A 219 -14.33 -8.56 -0.51
N THR A 220 -15.36 -7.75 -0.25
CA THR A 220 -16.59 -8.20 0.43
C THR A 220 -17.80 -7.86 -0.38
N GLY A 221 -18.83 -8.70 -0.32
CA GLY A 221 -20.13 -8.36 -0.90
C GLY A 221 -21.27 -9.19 -0.33
N SER A 222 -22.49 -8.72 -0.59
CA SER A 222 -23.74 -9.32 -0.11
C SER A 222 -24.61 -9.94 -1.22
N ALA A 223 -24.06 -10.04 -2.44
CA ALA A 223 -24.73 -10.52 -3.66
C ALA A 223 -23.87 -11.57 -4.38
N SER A 224 -24.37 -12.12 -5.51
CA SER A 224 -23.56 -13.03 -6.36
C SER A 224 -22.21 -12.40 -6.70
N ILE A 225 -21.13 -13.19 -6.60
CA ILE A 225 -19.81 -12.80 -7.08
C ILE A 225 -19.92 -12.67 -8.60
N SER A 226 -20.06 -11.45 -9.09
CA SER A 226 -20.07 -11.12 -10.51
C SER A 226 -18.73 -10.50 -10.90
N ALA A 227 -18.41 -10.51 -12.19
CA ALA A 227 -17.14 -10.04 -12.77
C ALA A 227 -16.71 -8.60 -12.38
N GLY A 228 -17.56 -7.82 -11.70
CA GLY A 228 -17.25 -6.49 -11.21
C GLY A 228 -16.77 -6.40 -9.76
N ASN A 229 -17.15 -7.33 -8.87
CA ASN A 229 -17.02 -7.14 -7.41
C ASN A 229 -15.84 -7.89 -6.77
N ALA A 230 -15.06 -8.62 -7.58
CA ALA A 230 -13.95 -9.46 -7.15
C ALA A 230 -12.80 -9.46 -8.16
N LYS A 231 -12.61 -8.35 -8.88
CA LYS A 231 -11.65 -8.30 -9.99
C LYS A 231 -10.25 -7.96 -9.50
N LEU A 232 -9.34 -8.93 -9.52
CA LEU A 232 -7.92 -8.65 -9.43
C LEU A 232 -7.44 -8.00 -10.75
N SER A 233 -6.89 -6.79 -10.68
CA SER A 233 -6.38 -6.07 -11.87
C SER A 233 -4.93 -5.59 -11.67
N PRO A 234 -3.98 -6.51 -11.40
CA PRO A 234 -2.59 -6.14 -11.23
C PRO A 234 -2.08 -5.62 -12.58
N LYS A 235 -1.36 -4.49 -12.58
CA LYS A 235 -0.90 -3.87 -13.84
C LYS A 235 0.42 -4.45 -14.34
N THR A 236 0.92 -5.48 -13.67
CA THR A 236 2.06 -6.31 -14.03
C THR A 236 1.65 -7.73 -14.33
N PRO A 237 2.48 -8.46 -15.09
CA PRO A 237 2.48 -9.92 -14.99
C PRO A 237 2.64 -10.33 -13.53
N PHE A 238 1.86 -11.31 -13.12
CA PHE A 238 1.83 -11.80 -11.75
C PHE A 238 1.70 -13.31 -11.75
N ARG A 239 2.10 -13.91 -10.64
CA ARG A 239 1.82 -15.29 -10.27
C ARG A 239 0.81 -15.26 -9.14
N LEU A 240 -0.34 -15.88 -9.32
CA LEU A 240 -1.29 -16.03 -8.21
C LEU A 240 -0.74 -17.06 -7.22
N LEU A 241 -0.74 -16.71 -5.93
CA LEU A 241 -0.21 -17.58 -4.88
C LEU A 241 -1.33 -18.23 -4.05
N SER A 242 -2.40 -17.48 -3.77
CA SER A 242 -3.56 -18.04 -3.07
C SER A 242 -4.84 -17.27 -3.36
N VAL A 243 -5.98 -17.97 -3.35
CA VAL A 243 -7.31 -17.37 -3.24
C VAL A 243 -7.99 -17.97 -2.02
N SER A 244 -8.45 -17.14 -1.10
CA SER A 244 -9.20 -17.56 0.08
C SER A 244 -10.59 -16.96 0.01
N MET A 245 -11.62 -17.80 0.10
CA MET A 245 -13.01 -17.35 0.10
C MET A 245 -13.72 -17.81 1.38
N HIS A 246 -14.35 -16.84 2.04
CA HIS A 246 -15.25 -17.02 3.16
C HIS A 246 -16.66 -16.73 2.70
N ILE A 247 -17.63 -17.58 3.07
CA ILE A 247 -19.04 -17.35 2.75
C ILE A 247 -19.86 -17.54 4.02
N ASP A 248 -20.58 -16.49 4.41
CA ASP A 248 -21.66 -16.57 5.38
C ASP A 248 -22.97 -16.76 4.62
N ALA A 249 -23.56 -17.95 4.78
CA ALA A 249 -24.89 -18.25 4.28
C ALA A 249 -25.83 -18.46 5.46
N GLU A 250 -26.92 -17.68 5.52
CA GLU A 250 -27.99 -17.97 6.47
C GLU A 250 -28.65 -19.31 6.12
N GLN A 251 -28.74 -20.20 7.11
CA GLN A 251 -29.39 -21.50 6.97
C GLN A 251 -30.92 -21.30 6.85
N THR A 252 -31.37 -20.94 5.65
CA THR A 252 -32.79 -20.70 5.37
C THR A 252 -33.41 -21.96 4.80
N SER A 253 -33.89 -22.82 5.70
CA SER A 253 -34.66 -24.05 5.48
C SER A 253 -33.91 -25.24 4.86
N THR A 254 -34.03 -26.39 5.55
CA THR A 254 -33.99 -27.84 5.18
C THR A 254 -33.45 -28.32 3.82
N SER A 255 -32.71 -27.52 3.07
CA SER A 255 -32.13 -27.85 1.79
C SER A 255 -30.64 -28.10 1.98
N SER A 256 -30.14 -29.15 1.31
CA SER A 256 -28.71 -29.44 1.25
C SER A 256 -27.97 -28.22 0.71
N PHE A 257 -26.80 -27.95 1.25
CA PHE A 257 -25.88 -26.97 0.69
C PHE A 257 -25.49 -27.44 -0.71
N VAL A 258 -25.95 -26.73 -1.75
CA VAL A 258 -25.57 -27.05 -3.13
C VAL A 258 -24.49 -26.08 -3.55
N LEU A 259 -23.32 -26.66 -3.79
CA LEU A 259 -22.19 -26.04 -4.47
C LEU A 259 -22.51 -26.02 -5.97
N SER A 260 -22.90 -24.87 -6.51
CA SER A 260 -23.15 -24.72 -7.94
C SER A 260 -21.93 -24.16 -8.63
N VAL A 261 -21.32 -24.94 -9.55
CA VAL A 261 -20.41 -24.38 -10.56
C VAL A 261 -21.27 -23.56 -11.52
N LEU A 262 -20.83 -22.33 -11.85
CA LEU A 262 -21.55 -21.42 -12.74
C LEU A 262 -21.88 -22.12 -14.06
N SER A 263 -23.16 -22.40 -14.27
CA SER A 263 -23.64 -23.07 -15.48
C SER A 263 -23.59 -22.11 -16.66
N GLY A 264 -22.59 -22.30 -17.53
CA GLY A 264 -22.39 -21.50 -18.74
C GLY A 264 -21.00 -21.65 -19.35
N HIS A 265 -20.00 -21.99 -18.54
CA HIS A 265 -18.63 -22.20 -18.96
C HIS A 265 -18.16 -23.58 -18.52
N HIS A 266 -18.51 -24.60 -19.30
CA HIS A 266 -17.93 -25.94 -19.13
C HIS A 266 -16.49 -25.90 -19.65
N ALA A 267 -15.54 -25.50 -18.82
CA ALA A 267 -14.13 -25.76 -19.11
C ALA A 267 -13.93 -27.29 -19.12
N THR A 268 -13.24 -27.82 -20.13
CA THR A 268 -12.94 -29.26 -20.23
C THR A 268 -11.99 -29.72 -19.12
N TYR A 269 -11.27 -28.77 -18.51
CA TYR A 269 -10.39 -28.94 -17.36
C TYR A 269 -10.65 -27.75 -16.43
N TYR A 270 -10.82 -28.01 -15.14
CA TYR A 270 -10.84 -26.96 -14.14
C TYR A 270 -9.38 -26.60 -13.82
N ASP A 271 -9.04 -25.31 -13.86
CA ASP A 271 -7.67 -24.85 -13.55
C ASP A 271 -7.35 -24.91 -12.04
N VAL A 272 -8.35 -25.25 -11.22
CA VAL A 272 -8.25 -25.38 -9.76
C VAL A 272 -8.85 -26.72 -9.34
N ASP A 273 -8.05 -27.53 -8.64
CA ASP A 273 -8.56 -28.70 -7.93
C ASP A 273 -9.36 -28.20 -6.72
N ILE A 274 -10.68 -28.16 -6.86
CA ILE A 274 -11.59 -27.94 -5.73
C ILE A 274 -11.59 -29.24 -4.95
N LEU A 275 -10.85 -29.30 -3.83
CA LEU A 275 -10.90 -30.42 -2.88
C LEU A 275 -12.35 -30.65 -2.45
N THR A 276 -13.01 -31.62 -3.08
CA THR A 276 -14.31 -32.16 -2.69
C THR A 276 -14.10 -33.20 -1.61
N ASP A 277 -13.64 -32.75 -0.45
CA ASP A 277 -13.63 -33.60 0.74
C ASP A 277 -15.06 -33.57 1.33
N ASP A 278 -15.72 -34.72 1.25
CA ASP A 278 -17.03 -35.16 1.76
C ASP A 278 -18.02 -34.07 2.25
N MET A 279 -19.17 -33.95 1.56
CA MET A 279 -20.24 -32.97 1.86
C MET A 279 -21.10 -33.30 3.09
N ASP A 280 -20.60 -34.11 4.02
CA ASP A 280 -21.27 -34.30 5.30
C ASP A 280 -20.81 -33.17 6.24
N VAL A 281 -21.38 -31.97 6.05
CA VAL A 281 -21.07 -30.76 6.81
C VAL A 281 -21.29 -31.04 8.31
N PRO A 282 -20.25 -31.22 9.14
CA PRO A 282 -20.43 -31.08 10.56
C PRO A 282 -20.50 -29.58 10.79
N SER A 283 -21.57 -29.12 11.43
CA SER A 283 -21.71 -27.75 11.92
C SER A 283 -20.37 -27.19 12.44
N GLY A 284 -19.71 -26.32 11.69
CA GLY A 284 -18.44 -25.73 12.12
C GLY A 284 -17.36 -25.44 11.08
N ARG A 285 -17.51 -25.79 9.79
CA ARG A 285 -16.56 -25.32 8.76
C ARG A 285 -17.04 -24.00 8.14
N VAL A 286 -16.25 -22.96 8.31
CA VAL A 286 -16.54 -21.58 7.85
C VAL A 286 -15.65 -21.12 6.69
N SER A 287 -14.68 -21.93 6.24
CA SER A 287 -13.67 -21.48 5.24
C SER A 287 -13.28 -22.61 4.28
N LEU A 288 -13.08 -22.26 2.99
CA LEU A 288 -12.48 -23.13 1.97
C LEU A 288 -11.14 -22.53 1.52
N TYR A 289 -10.08 -23.34 1.48
CA TYR A 289 -8.74 -22.89 1.08
C TYR A 289 -8.30 -23.62 -0.19
N ALA A 290 -8.03 -22.89 -1.26
CA ALA A 290 -7.39 -23.41 -2.47
C ALA A 290 -5.96 -22.86 -2.54
N VAL A 291 -4.97 -23.76 -2.65
CA VAL A 291 -3.55 -23.40 -2.76
C VAL A 291 -3.20 -23.29 -4.24
N PHE A 292 -2.52 -22.22 -4.65
CA PHE A 292 -2.01 -22.04 -6.01
C PHE A 292 -0.47 -22.09 -5.96
N GLY A 293 0.17 -22.66 -6.99
CA GLY A 293 1.61 -22.97 -6.95
C GLY A 293 2.31 -22.79 -8.30
N GLU A 294 3.62 -23.08 -8.31
CA GLU A 294 4.48 -22.98 -9.50
C GLU A 294 3.96 -23.87 -10.63
N GLY A 295 3.72 -23.30 -11.83
CA GLY A 295 3.05 -23.95 -12.96
C GLY A 295 1.58 -23.56 -13.20
N TYR A 296 1.03 -22.65 -12.39
CA TYR A 296 -0.29 -22.02 -12.58
C TYR A 296 -0.14 -20.50 -12.80
N GLU A 297 0.59 -20.11 -13.84
CA GLU A 297 0.72 -18.69 -14.22
C GLU A 297 -0.59 -18.15 -14.80
N PHE A 298 -1.21 -17.17 -14.13
CA PHE A 298 -2.43 -16.53 -14.59
C PHE A 298 -2.14 -15.28 -15.44
N THR A 299 -2.89 -15.10 -16.52
CA THR A 299 -2.89 -13.91 -17.38
C THR A 299 -4.07 -12.99 -17.07
N GLY A 300 -4.06 -11.77 -17.61
CA GLY A 300 -5.04 -10.72 -17.28
C GLY A 300 -6.51 -10.99 -17.67
N TYR A 301 -6.81 -12.15 -18.29
CA TYR A 301 -8.16 -12.58 -18.67
C TYR A 301 -8.55 -13.94 -18.09
N ASP A 302 -7.74 -14.51 -17.21
CA ASP A 302 -8.04 -15.82 -16.67
C ASP A 302 -9.14 -15.71 -15.62
N GLU A 303 -10.13 -16.58 -15.74
CA GLU A 303 -11.27 -16.66 -14.83
C GLU A 303 -11.01 -17.76 -13.81
N ILE A 304 -11.29 -17.48 -12.53
CA ILE A 304 -11.19 -18.47 -11.46
C ILE A 304 -12.60 -18.81 -11.02
N ASP A 305 -13.00 -20.05 -11.29
CA ASP A 305 -14.26 -20.57 -10.80
C ASP A 305 -14.16 -20.85 -9.31
N LEU A 306 -15.08 -20.24 -8.55
CA LEU A 306 -15.21 -20.45 -7.11
C LEU A 306 -16.59 -21.04 -6.82
N VAL A 307 -16.64 -21.86 -5.77
CA VAL A 307 -17.89 -22.48 -5.36
C VAL A 307 -18.76 -21.50 -4.59
N TYR A 308 -20.07 -21.50 -4.84
CA TYR A 308 -21.01 -20.60 -4.18
C TYR A 308 -22.30 -21.30 -3.73
N THR A 309 -23.00 -20.69 -2.77
CA THR A 309 -24.21 -21.25 -2.12
C THR A 309 -25.48 -20.79 -2.82
N ASN A 310 -26.52 -21.63 -2.84
CA ASN A 310 -27.76 -21.37 -3.54
C ASN A 310 -28.84 -20.59 -2.73
N GLY A 311 -28.80 -20.55 -1.39
CA GLY A 311 -29.87 -19.96 -0.55
C GLY A 311 -29.48 -18.74 0.31
N GLY A 312 -30.46 -17.88 0.62
CA GLY A 312 -30.38 -16.78 1.63
C GLY A 312 -29.81 -15.43 1.17
N THR A 313 -29.77 -14.46 2.10
CA THR A 313 -28.86 -13.29 2.04
C THR A 313 -27.45 -13.81 2.26
N LYS A 314 -26.49 -13.41 1.42
CA LYS A 314 -25.19 -14.08 1.32
C LYS A 314 -24.08 -13.06 1.47
N ASN A 315 -23.33 -13.11 2.56
CA ASN A 315 -22.12 -12.31 2.68
C ASN A 315 -20.93 -13.17 2.26
N TYR A 316 -20.00 -12.60 1.50
CA TYR A 316 -18.73 -13.24 1.21
C TYR A 316 -17.58 -12.31 1.54
N GLY A 317 -16.44 -12.92 1.89
CA GLY A 317 -15.14 -12.29 1.96
C GLY A 317 -14.19 -13.05 1.03
N LEU A 318 -13.39 -12.35 0.25
CA LEU A 318 -12.48 -12.93 -0.73
C LEU A 318 -11.12 -12.26 -0.65
N ILE A 319 -10.06 -13.05 -0.50
CA ILE A 319 -8.68 -12.58 -0.43
C ILE A 319 -7.89 -13.21 -1.58
N TYR A 320 -7.31 -12.36 -2.43
CA TYR A 320 -6.29 -12.76 -3.39
C TYR A 320 -4.91 -12.45 -2.84
N THR A 321 -3.97 -13.40 -2.94
CA THR A 321 -2.54 -13.16 -2.72
C THR A 321 -1.78 -13.49 -3.99
N TYR A 322 -0.93 -12.59 -4.48
CA TYR A 322 -0.20 -12.73 -5.73
C TYR A 322 1.23 -12.21 -5.63
N GLU A 323 2.13 -12.73 -6.45
CA GLU A 323 3.50 -12.25 -6.64
C GLU A 323 3.60 -11.48 -7.97
N VAL A 324 4.17 -10.28 -8.00
CA VAL A 324 4.46 -9.55 -9.24
C VAL A 324 5.82 -9.97 -9.81
N LEU A 325 5.89 -10.13 -11.14
CA LEU A 325 7.03 -10.72 -11.87
C LEU A 325 7.97 -9.71 -12.57
#